data_AF-X1EHM3-F1
#
_entry.id   AF-X1EHM3-F1
#
_cell.length_a   1.000
_cell.length_b   1.000
_cell.length_c   1.000
_cell.angle_alpha   90.00
_cell.angle_beta   90.00
_cell.angle_gamma   90.00
#
_symmetry.space_group_name_H-M   'P 1'
#
loop_
_entity.id
_entity.type
_entity.pdbx_description
1 polymer ?
#
loop_
_entity_poly.entity_id
_entity_poly.type
_entity_poly.pdbx_seq_one_letter_code
_entity_poly.pdbx_strand_id
1 'polypeptide(L)' 'MVKKFLTPIQKFVRIESLSGMLLFGATVLALILANSPLADRFQSIWQYKMGISTSGFELIKPLI' A
#
# COMPACT_ATOMS: atom_id res chain seq x y z
N MET A 1 11.19 13.11 -33.21
CA MET A 1 11.44 11.89 -32.39
C MET A 1 10.61 11.83 -31.09
N VAL A 2 10.35 12.96 -30.41
CA VAL A 2 9.62 13.02 -29.12
C VAL A 2 8.14 12.58 -29.16
N LYS A 3 7.44 12.77 -30.30
CA LYS A 3 6.00 12.44 -30.44
C LYS A 3 5.65 10.95 -30.26
N LYS A 4 6.61 10.03 -30.44
CA LYS A 4 6.39 8.57 -30.32
C LYS A 4 6.34 8.05 -28.88
N PHE A 5 6.99 8.75 -27.93
CA PHE A 5 7.02 8.35 -26.51
C PHE A 5 5.84 8.87 -25.69
N LEU A 6 5.22 9.96 -26.13
CA LEU A 6 4.04 10.53 -25.48
C LEU A 6 2.79 9.67 -25.70
N THR A 7 2.71 8.94 -26.81
CA THR A 7 1.53 8.14 -27.20
C THR A 7 1.26 6.96 -26.26
N PRO A 8 2.26 6.16 -25.83
CA PRO A 8 2.06 5.10 -24.85
C PRO A 8 1.65 5.62 -23.46
N ILE A 9 2.33 6.66 -22.95
CA ILE A 9 2.05 7.24 -21.62
C ILE A 9 0.67 7.89 -21.59
N GLN A 10 0.29 8.63 -22.63
CA GLN A 10 -1.07 9.20 -22.74
C GLN A 10 -2.15 8.11 -22.80
N LYS A 11 -1.90 6.99 -23.50
CA LYS A 11 -2.81 5.83 -23.49
C LYS A 11 -2.91 5.19 -22.11
N PHE A 12 -1.78 5.00 -21.43
CA PHE A 12 -1.71 4.46 -20.08
C PHE A 12 -2.51 5.32 -19.11
N VAL A 13 -2.23 6.62 -19.02
CA VAL A 13 -2.95 7.57 -18.15
C VAL A 13 -4.45 7.60 -18.45
N ARG A 14 -4.85 7.50 -19.72
CA ARG A 14 -6.28 7.46 -20.12
C ARG A 14 -6.99 6.18 -19.66
N ILE A 15 -6.26 5.07 -19.47
CA ILE A 15 -6.79 3.78 -19.03
C ILE A 15 -6.67 3.62 -17.50
N GLU A 16 -5.62 4.19 -16.90
CA GLU A 16 -5.22 4.01 -15.49
C GLU A 16 -5.93 4.90 -14.48
N SER A 17 -6.79 5.82 -14.93
CA SER A 17 -7.52 6.74 -14.04
C SER A 17 -8.21 6.01 -12.87
N LEU A 18 -8.68 4.78 -13.08
CA LEU A 18 -9.27 3.95 -12.02
C LEU A 18 -8.27 3.56 -10.92
N SER A 19 -7.06 3.14 -11.28
CA SER A 19 -6.01 2.73 -10.34
C SER A 19 -5.62 3.88 -9.42
N GLY A 20 -5.47 5.09 -9.98
CA GLY A 20 -5.17 6.30 -9.21
C GLY A 20 -6.28 6.68 -8.24
N MET A 21 -7.55 6.62 -8.69
CA MET A 21 -8.69 6.88 -7.81
C MET A 21 -8.83 5.83 -6.69
N LEU A 22 -8.61 4.55 -7.00
CA LEU A 22 -8.63 3.49 -5.99
C LEU A 22 -7.52 3.67 -4.95
N LEU A 23 -6.30 3.99 -5.38
CA LEU A 23 -5.18 4.25 -4.47
C LEU A 23 -5.45 5.48 -3.59
N PHE A 24 -5.95 6.57 -4.18
CA PHE A 24 -6.32 7.76 -3.44
C PHE A 24 -7.43 7.46 -2.42
N GLY A 25 -8.47 6.72 -2.81
CA GLY A 25 -9.52 6.25 -1.91
C GLY A 25 -8.99 5.39 -0.77
N ALA A 26 -8.09 4.44 -1.07
CA ALA A 26 -7.43 3.62 -0.05
C ALA A 26 -6.62 4.46 0.93
N THR A 27 -5.96 5.52 0.45
CA THR A 27 -5.18 6.45 1.28
C THR A 27 -6.09 7.24 2.22
N VAL A 28 -7.19 7.79 1.70
CA VAL A 28 -8.19 8.51 2.50
C VAL A 28 -8.79 7.59 3.55
N LEU A 29 -9.16 6.36 3.18
CA LEU A 29 -9.67 5.36 4.12
C LEU A 29 -8.66 5.02 5.22
N ALA A 30 -7.38 4.83 4.85
CA ALA A 30 -6.32 4.57 5.82
C ALA A 30 -6.14 5.73 6.81
N LEU A 31 -6.18 6.98 6.32
CA LEU A 31 -6.12 8.16 7.19
C LEU A 31 -7.32 8.25 8.14
N ILE A 32 -8.54 7.96 7.67
CA ILE A 32 -9.73 7.93 8.52
C ILE A 32 -9.58 6.87 9.60
N LEU A 33 -9.22 5.63 9.23
CA LEU A 33 -9.07 4.52 10.18
C LEU A 33 -8.00 4.82 11.24
N ALA A 34 -6.84 5.34 10.83
CA ALA A 34 -5.73 5.67 11.71
C ALA A 34 -6.03 6.82 12.69
N ASN A 35 -7.01 7.68 12.40
CA ASN A 35 -7.40 8.82 13.24
C ASN A 35 -8.78 8.64 13.89
N SER A 36 -9.28 7.40 13.98
CA SER A 36 -10.60 7.05 14.53
C SER A 36 -10.50 6.22 15.82
N PRO A 37 -11.61 5.93 16.51
CA PRO A 37 -11.61 5.01 17.66
C PRO A 37 -11.14 3.58 17.33
N LEU A 38 -11.04 3.21 16.04
CA LEU A 38 -10.49 1.93 15.59
C LEU A 38 -8.97 1.97 15.38
N ALA A 39 -8.30 3.12 15.61
CA ALA A 39 -6.88 3.31 15.33
C ALA A 39 -5.99 2.23 15.96
N ASP A 40 -6.23 1.85 17.22
CA ASP A 40 -5.45 0.81 17.90
C ASP A 40 -5.60 -0.56 17.23
N ARG A 41 -6.80 -0.90 16.75
CA ARG A 41 -7.06 -2.14 16.01
C ARG A 41 -6.43 -2.11 14.61
N PHE A 42 -6.46 -0.95 13.96
CA PHE A 42 -5.81 -0.77 12.67
C PHE A 42 -4.28 -0.89 12.81
N GLN A 43 -3.72 -0.28 13.85
CA GLN A 43 -2.28 -0.33 14.14
C GLN A 43 -1.81 -1.72 14.57
N SER A 44 -2.62 -2.47 15.33
CA SER A 44 -2.25 -3.81 15.80
C SER A 44 -2.08 -4.81 14.66
N ILE A 45 -2.77 -4.64 13.54
CA ILE A 45 -2.55 -5.42 12.32
C ILE A 45 -1.10 -5.22 11.84
N TRP A 46 -0.67 -3.97 11.66
CA TRP A 46 0.68 -3.66 11.18
C TRP A 46 1.78 -4.11 12.15
N GLN A 47 1.52 -4.00 13.46
CA GLN A 47 2.46 -4.44 14.50
C GLN A 47 2.46 -5.95 14.75
N TYR A 48 1.62 -6.72 14.04
CA TYR A 48 1.57 -8.16 14.19
C TYR A 48 2.91 -8.78 13.76
N LYS A 49 3.61 -9.39 14.72
CA LYS A 49 4.91 -9.99 14.47
C LYS A 49 4.75 -11.35 13.82
N MET A 50 5.34 -11.51 12.63
CA MET A 50 5.40 -12.78 11.92
C MET A 50 6.85 -13.09 11.53
N GLY A 51 7.17 -14.37 11.41
CA GLY A 51 8.54 -14.76 11.18
C GLY A 51 8.76 -16.26 11.13
N ILE A 52 10.01 -16.62 10.86
CA ILE A 52 10.47 -18.01 10.86
C ILE A 52 11.57 -18.11 11.94
N SER A 53 11.48 -19.13 12.78
CA SER A 53 12.48 -19.42 13.82
C SER A 53 12.89 -20.90 13.74
N THR A 54 14.20 -21.12 13.80
CA THR A 54 14.87 -22.43 13.80
C THR A 54 16.06 -22.39 14.76
N SER A 55 16.65 -23.54 15.09
CA SER A 55 17.65 -23.68 16.16
C SER A 55 18.91 -22.78 16.05
N GLY A 56 19.20 -22.22 14.88
CA GLY A 56 20.32 -21.29 14.68
C GLY A 56 19.97 -20.02 13.90
N PHE A 57 18.69 -19.80 13.60
CA PHE A 57 18.25 -18.66 12.81
C PHE A 57 16.87 -18.18 13.26
N GLU A 58 16.75 -16.89 13.53
CA GLU A 58 15.50 -16.25 13.91
C GLU A 58 15.31 -14.97 13.08
N LEU A 59 14.18 -14.90 12.38
CA LEU A 59 13.75 -13.70 11.67
C LEU A 59 12.28 -13.45 12.00
N ILE A 60 12.04 -12.61 13.00
CA ILE A 60 10.72 -12.16 13.42
C ILE A 60 10.62 -10.65 13.23
N LYS A 61 9.63 -10.20 12.47
CA LYS A 61 9.40 -8.78 12.17
C LYS A 61 7.91 -8.46 12.19
N PRO A 62 7.53 -7.20 12.47
CA PRO A 62 6.17 -6.72 12.20
C PRO A 62 5.83 -6.85 10.70
N LEU A 63 4.54 -6.74 10.35
CA LEU A 63 4.08 -6.84 8.95
C LEU A 63 4.64 -5.73 8.06
N ILE A 64 5.00 -4.59 8.64
CA ILE A 64 5.58 -3.44 7.94
C ILE A 64 6.68 -2.77 8.76
#